data_AF-A0A067Q847-F1
#
_entry.id   AF-A0A067Q847-F1
#
_cell.length_a   1.000
_cell.length_b   1.000
_cell.length_c   1.000
_cell.angle_alpha   90.00
_cell.angle_beta   90.00
_cell.angle_gamma   90.00
#
_symmetry.space_group_name_H-M   'P 1'
#
loop_
_entity.id
_entity.type
_entity.pdbx_description
1 polymer ?
#
loop_
_entity_poly.entity_id
_entity_poly.type
_entity_poly.pdbx_seq_one_letter_code
_entity_poly.pdbx_strand_id
1 'polypeptide(L)'
;MLRERTAEVERQIGRFVTSHLTPQVIEARDSCKKVFNDIAKDNHWRAYAACMRRQGEHGTIDLNDDLIKHIYPKIYEEWFHVFTKRIPAILTQLIEEDLMGAIVEAIKELGKNAPPHRQDSIQRALRSVFTNEKVKGCARKIRKDISLRQRDISHSFKARIKETLKPHYKTVGKESGPGMYQRMKNANERYARESCGHLFECSVRGASSDLRGKLCDDVQVKLEKFLKRILNDICQAYLSSSNRCPLAFSSIPLIHGFLPGALKATHFHTEKKEREKIMIWVREQQTVLAQLLNELPQETLNRR
;
A
#
# COMPACT_ATOMS: atom_id res chain seq x y z
N MET A 1 -0.32 -13.70 12.78
CA MET A 1 -1.53 -13.37 12.00
C MET A 1 -1.31 -12.21 11.01
N LEU A 2 -1.27 -10.93 11.42
CA LEU A 2 -1.08 -9.79 10.48
C LEU A 2 0.15 -9.98 9.58
N ARG A 3 1.31 -10.25 10.19
CA ARG A 3 2.58 -10.51 9.49
C ARG A 3 2.48 -11.67 8.49
N GLU A 4 1.77 -12.74 8.84
CA GLU A 4 1.63 -13.92 8.01
C GLU A 4 0.76 -13.65 6.78
N ARG A 5 -0.34 -12.89 6.94
CA ARG A 5 -1.21 -12.47 5.85
C ARG A 5 -0.52 -11.46 4.93
N THR A 6 0.23 -10.51 5.49
CA THR A 6 1.04 -9.57 4.70
C THR A 6 2.13 -10.32 3.92
N ALA A 7 2.83 -11.26 4.55
CA ALA A 7 3.81 -12.10 3.88
C ALA A 7 3.18 -13.01 2.79
N GLU A 8 1.93 -13.43 2.95
CA GLU A 8 1.18 -14.12 1.90
C GLU A 8 0.93 -13.19 0.70
N VAL A 9 0.50 -11.95 0.93
CA VAL A 9 0.34 -10.94 -0.15
C VAL A 9 1.67 -10.73 -0.88
N GLU A 10 2.77 -10.55 -0.16
CA GLU A 10 4.11 -10.41 -0.75
C GLU A 10 4.51 -11.66 -1.55
N ARG A 11 4.21 -12.86 -1.06
CA ARG A 11 4.45 -14.11 -1.81
C ARG A 11 3.62 -14.18 -3.09
N GLN A 12 2.35 -13.78 -3.06
CA GLN A 12 1.52 -13.74 -4.26
C GLN A 12 2.08 -12.77 -5.31
N ILE A 13 2.49 -11.58 -4.88
CA ILE A 13 3.14 -10.59 -5.75
C ILE A 13 4.47 -11.13 -6.28
N GLY A 14 5.28 -11.74 -5.41
CA GLY A 14 6.56 -12.30 -5.78
C GLY A 14 6.43 -13.42 -6.82
N ARG A 15 5.48 -14.34 -6.64
CA ARG A 15 5.16 -15.38 -7.61
C ARG A 15 4.67 -14.80 -8.93
N PHE A 16 3.78 -13.80 -8.90
CA PHE A 16 3.34 -13.12 -10.12
C PHE A 16 4.52 -12.54 -10.91
N VAL A 17 5.40 -11.81 -10.23
CA VAL A 17 6.58 -11.21 -10.86
C VAL A 17 7.48 -12.28 -11.47
N THR A 18 7.87 -13.29 -10.69
CA THR A 18 8.84 -14.30 -11.13
C THR A 18 8.27 -15.23 -12.20
N SER A 19 7.03 -15.68 -12.06
CA SER A 19 6.44 -16.72 -12.92
C SER A 19 5.72 -16.17 -14.15
N HIS A 20 5.25 -14.92 -14.12
CA HIS A 20 4.47 -14.35 -15.22
C HIS A 20 5.12 -13.11 -15.81
N LEU A 21 5.47 -12.11 -15.01
CA LEU A 21 6.01 -10.85 -15.55
C LEU A 21 7.40 -11.03 -16.17
N THR A 22 8.34 -11.63 -15.44
CA THR A 22 9.73 -11.78 -15.88
C THR A 22 9.87 -12.53 -17.20
N PRO A 23 9.20 -13.69 -17.42
CA PRO A 23 9.26 -14.37 -18.72
C PRO A 23 8.77 -13.51 -19.89
N GLN A 24 7.67 -12.77 -19.71
CA GLN A 24 7.13 -11.93 -20.79
C GLN A 24 8.04 -10.76 -21.13
N VAL A 25 8.78 -10.27 -20.14
CA VAL A 25 9.76 -9.22 -20.34
C VAL A 25 11.00 -9.73 -21.06
N ILE A 26 11.44 -10.97 -20.79
CA ILE A 26 12.51 -11.62 -21.54
C ILE A 26 12.11 -11.78 -23.02
N GLU A 27 10.88 -12.20 -23.28
CA GLU A 27 10.39 -12.32 -24.66
C GLU A 27 10.24 -10.95 -25.35
N ALA A 28 9.78 -9.92 -24.64
CA ALA A 28 9.71 -8.55 -25.15
C ALA A 28 11.10 -7.98 -25.46
N ARG A 29 12.11 -8.31 -24.65
CA ARG A 29 13.52 -7.99 -24.92
C ARG A 29 13.97 -8.61 -26.23
N ASP A 30 13.67 -9.89 -26.44
CA ASP A 30 14.08 -10.61 -27.65
C ASP A 30 13.35 -10.07 -28.91
N SER A 31 12.14 -9.53 -28.72
CA SER A 31 11.35 -8.87 -29.77
C SER A 31 11.71 -7.39 -29.99
N CYS A 32 12.51 -6.77 -29.10
CA CYS A 32 12.78 -5.33 -29.11
C CYS A 32 13.34 -4.82 -30.44
N LYS A 33 14.32 -5.54 -31.00
CA LYS A 33 14.92 -5.23 -32.30
C LYS A 33 13.89 -5.25 -33.42
N LYS A 34 12.97 -6.22 -33.39
CA LYS A 34 11.90 -6.33 -34.38
C LYS A 34 10.99 -5.10 -34.32
N VAL A 35 10.56 -4.68 -33.12
CA VAL A 35 9.71 -3.50 -32.95
C VAL A 35 10.37 -2.23 -33.51
N PHE A 36 11.65 -1.97 -33.21
CA PHE A 36 12.37 -0.83 -33.78
C PHE A 36 12.46 -0.87 -35.31
N ASN A 37 12.65 -2.06 -35.87
CA ASN A 37 12.75 -2.25 -37.32
C ASN A 37 11.40 -2.10 -38.03
N ASP A 38 10.34 -2.65 -37.45
CA ASP A 38 8.98 -2.58 -37.99
C ASP A 38 8.51 -1.11 -38.03
N ILE A 39 8.70 -0.36 -36.94
CA ILE A 39 8.37 1.09 -36.92
C ILE A 39 9.17 1.88 -37.96
N ALA A 40 10.44 1.56 -38.19
CA ALA A 40 11.24 2.23 -39.21
C ALA A 40 10.75 1.89 -40.63
N LYS A 41 10.38 0.63 -40.87
CA LYS A 41 9.95 0.12 -42.17
C LYS A 41 8.54 0.58 -42.54
N ASP A 42 7.63 0.57 -41.58
CA ASP A 42 6.19 0.77 -41.82
C ASP A 42 5.82 2.25 -41.92
N ASN A 43 6.75 3.16 -41.62
CA ASN A 43 6.51 4.60 -41.61
C ASN A 43 7.42 5.34 -42.58
N HIS A 44 6.86 6.38 -43.23
CA HIS A 44 7.67 7.28 -44.03
C HIS A 44 8.79 7.92 -43.18
N TRP A 45 9.98 8.06 -43.74
CA TRP A 45 11.19 8.48 -43.00
C TRP A 45 11.02 9.78 -42.22
N ARG A 46 10.19 10.73 -42.70
CA ARG A 46 9.86 11.97 -41.97
C ARG A 46 9.06 11.71 -40.70
N ALA A 47 8.07 10.82 -40.77
CA ALA A 47 7.25 10.44 -39.62
C ALA A 47 8.08 9.66 -38.60
N TYR A 48 8.92 8.73 -39.06
CA TYR A 48 9.89 8.03 -38.21
C TYR A 48 10.84 8.99 -37.49
N ALA A 49 11.46 9.92 -38.22
CA ALA A 49 12.34 10.93 -37.64
C ALA A 49 11.62 11.84 -36.63
N ALA A 50 10.38 12.24 -36.94
CA ALA A 50 9.55 13.02 -36.02
C ALA A 50 9.21 12.23 -34.75
N CYS A 51 8.87 10.94 -34.86
CA CYS A 51 8.66 10.03 -33.74
C CYS A 51 9.89 9.98 -32.81
N MET A 52 11.09 9.75 -33.36
CA MET A 52 12.32 9.73 -32.56
C MET A 52 12.59 11.07 -31.83
N ARG A 53 12.37 12.20 -32.52
CA ARG A 53 12.54 13.55 -31.92
C ARG A 53 11.53 13.84 -30.82
N ARG A 54 10.32 13.30 -30.95
CA ARG A 54 9.23 13.44 -29.98
C ARG A 54 9.17 12.28 -28.97
N GLN A 55 10.32 11.69 -28.68
CA GLN A 55 10.47 10.67 -27.63
C GLN A 55 9.60 9.42 -27.86
N GLY A 56 9.52 8.97 -29.12
CA GLY A 56 8.80 7.75 -29.49
C GLY A 56 7.31 7.95 -29.79
N GLU A 57 6.82 9.18 -29.81
CA GLU A 57 5.39 9.49 -29.99
C GLU A 57 5.18 10.51 -31.12
N HIS A 58 4.52 10.12 -32.22
CA HIS A 58 4.17 11.04 -33.29
C HIS A 58 2.97 10.58 -34.12
N GLY A 59 1.89 11.37 -34.12
CA GLY A 59 0.67 11.04 -34.86
C GLY A 59 0.07 9.76 -34.29
N THR A 60 -0.06 8.74 -35.14
CA THR A 60 -0.53 7.40 -34.75
C THR A 60 0.61 6.46 -34.32
N ILE A 61 1.87 6.90 -34.38
CA ILE A 61 3.04 6.10 -34.02
C ILE A 61 3.33 6.26 -32.54
N ASP A 62 3.40 5.14 -31.82
CA ASP A 62 3.78 5.11 -30.41
C ASP A 62 4.72 3.93 -30.13
N LEU A 63 6.02 4.19 -30.30
CA LEU A 63 7.05 3.18 -30.06
C LEU A 63 7.07 2.71 -28.60
N ASN A 64 6.74 3.60 -27.65
CA ASN A 64 6.74 3.22 -26.23
C ASN A 64 5.63 2.20 -25.96
N ASP A 65 4.46 2.37 -26.57
CA ASP A 65 3.35 1.42 -26.49
C ASP A 65 3.65 0.11 -27.22
N ASP A 66 4.20 0.18 -28.45
CA ASP A 66 4.54 -1.02 -29.23
C ASP A 66 5.58 -1.90 -28.52
N LEU A 67 6.53 -1.30 -27.78
CA LEU A 67 7.52 -2.03 -26.98
C LEU A 67 6.91 -2.81 -25.80
N ILE A 68 5.78 -2.36 -25.25
CA ILE A 68 5.10 -3.03 -24.12
C ILE A 68 3.92 -3.90 -24.56
N LYS A 69 3.47 -3.75 -25.80
CA LYS A 69 2.29 -4.42 -26.37
C LYS A 69 2.34 -5.95 -26.26
N HIS A 70 3.53 -6.53 -26.25
CA HIS A 70 3.72 -7.98 -26.12
C HIS A 70 3.67 -8.50 -24.67
N ILE A 71 3.81 -7.61 -23.68
CA ILE A 71 3.86 -7.98 -22.26
C ILE A 71 2.44 -8.14 -21.70
N TYR A 72 1.62 -7.10 -21.84
CA TYR A 72 0.32 -7.03 -21.16
C TYR A 72 -0.67 -8.15 -21.51
N PRO A 73 -0.92 -8.46 -22.79
CA PRO A 73 -1.91 -9.48 -23.16
C PRO A 73 -1.64 -10.84 -22.52
N LYS A 74 -0.37 -11.18 -22.30
CA LYS A 74 0.07 -12.48 -21.79
C LYS A 74 0.07 -12.56 -20.27
N ILE A 75 0.18 -11.43 -19.57
CA ILE A 75 0.09 -11.38 -18.12
C ILE A 75 -1.30 -10.99 -17.62
N TYR A 76 -2.19 -10.50 -18.50
CA TYR A 76 -3.46 -9.87 -18.12
C TYR A 76 -4.34 -10.79 -17.27
N GLU A 77 -4.46 -12.07 -17.66
CA GLU A 77 -5.29 -13.03 -16.94
C GLU A 77 -4.79 -13.25 -15.50
N GLU A 78 -3.50 -13.58 -15.34
CA GLU A 78 -2.94 -13.80 -14.00
C GLU A 78 -2.87 -12.50 -13.20
N TRP A 79 -2.57 -11.36 -13.86
CA TRP A 79 -2.64 -10.04 -13.24
C TRP A 79 -4.01 -9.80 -12.63
N PHE A 80 -5.07 -10.00 -13.41
CA PHE A 80 -6.44 -9.86 -12.92
C PHE A 80 -6.73 -10.85 -11.80
N HIS A 81 -6.31 -12.10 -11.94
CA HIS A 81 -6.57 -13.13 -10.94
C HIS A 81 -5.88 -12.82 -9.59
N VAL A 82 -4.60 -12.45 -9.61
CA VAL A 82 -3.82 -12.13 -8.41
C VAL A 82 -4.37 -10.87 -7.73
N PHE A 83 -4.56 -9.80 -8.51
CA PHE A 83 -4.82 -8.49 -7.94
C PHE A 83 -6.31 -8.20 -7.72
N THR A 84 -7.23 -8.85 -8.44
CA THR A 84 -8.68 -8.66 -8.25
C THR A 84 -9.31 -9.77 -7.40
N LYS A 85 -8.71 -10.97 -7.35
CA LYS A 85 -9.26 -12.10 -6.58
C LYS A 85 -8.38 -12.46 -5.37
N ARG A 86 -7.15 -12.93 -5.58
CA ARG A 86 -6.33 -13.53 -4.50
C ARG A 86 -5.95 -12.53 -3.41
N ILE A 87 -5.33 -11.41 -3.76
CA ILE A 87 -4.91 -10.38 -2.79
C ILE A 87 -6.13 -9.80 -2.05
N PRO A 88 -7.20 -9.38 -2.74
CA PRO A 88 -8.42 -8.93 -2.06
C PRO A 88 -9.02 -9.97 -1.12
N ALA A 89 -9.00 -11.26 -1.47
CA ALA A 89 -9.47 -12.33 -0.58
C ALA A 89 -8.61 -12.44 0.69
N ILE A 90 -7.28 -12.46 0.55
CA ILE A 90 -6.35 -12.48 1.70
C ILE A 90 -6.59 -11.29 2.63
N LEU A 91 -6.80 -10.10 2.07
CA LEU A 91 -7.04 -8.90 2.86
C LEU A 91 -8.44 -8.85 3.47
N THR A 92 -9.45 -9.41 2.80
CA THR A 92 -10.79 -9.53 3.35
C THR A 92 -10.77 -10.48 4.53
N GLN A 93 -10.11 -11.64 4.40
CA GLN A 93 -9.87 -12.58 5.50
C GLN A 93 -9.17 -11.89 6.68
N LEU A 94 -8.09 -11.16 6.41
CA LEU A 94 -7.32 -10.45 7.42
C LEU A 94 -8.16 -9.42 8.19
N ILE A 95 -9.02 -8.68 7.50
CA ILE A 95 -9.76 -7.55 8.09
C ILE A 95 -11.08 -8.00 8.72
N GLU A 96 -11.86 -8.78 7.98
CA GLU A 96 -13.24 -9.11 8.33
C GLU A 96 -13.33 -10.32 9.27
N GLU A 97 -12.34 -11.22 9.29
CA GLU A 97 -12.35 -12.39 10.16
C GLU A 97 -11.29 -12.29 11.24
N ASP A 98 -10.02 -12.27 10.83
CA ASP A 98 -8.84 -12.31 11.69
C ASP A 98 -8.83 -11.11 12.65
N LEU A 99 -8.89 -9.88 12.11
CA LEU A 99 -8.87 -8.67 12.92
C LEU A 99 -10.18 -8.44 13.67
N MET A 100 -11.33 -8.70 13.04
CA MET A 100 -12.63 -8.56 13.69
C MET A 100 -12.73 -9.47 14.92
N GLY A 101 -12.34 -10.74 14.77
CA GLY A 101 -12.33 -11.71 15.86
C GLY A 101 -11.44 -11.26 17.01
N ALA A 102 -10.22 -10.80 16.70
CA ALA A 102 -9.30 -10.29 17.72
C ALA A 102 -9.88 -9.08 18.50
N ILE A 103 -10.52 -8.13 17.82
CA ILE A 103 -11.14 -6.98 18.47
C ILE A 103 -12.34 -7.39 19.32
N VAL A 104 -13.20 -8.28 18.82
CA VAL A 104 -14.36 -8.78 19.55
C VAL A 104 -13.92 -9.50 20.83
N GLU A 105 -12.89 -10.32 20.75
CA GLU A 105 -12.37 -11.03 21.92
C GLU A 105 -11.74 -10.07 22.92
N ALA A 106 -10.96 -9.09 22.46
CA ALA A 106 -10.41 -8.04 23.33
C ALA A 106 -11.52 -7.24 24.05
N ILE A 107 -12.61 -6.92 23.36
CA ILE A 107 -13.77 -6.23 23.96
C ILE A 107 -14.46 -7.12 25.01
N LYS A 108 -14.62 -8.42 24.75
CA LYS A 108 -15.21 -9.35 25.73
C LYS A 108 -14.36 -9.44 26.98
N GLU A 109 -13.05 -9.63 26.82
CA GLU A 109 -12.11 -9.69 27.95
C GLU A 109 -12.08 -8.40 28.75
N LEU A 110 -12.11 -7.24 28.08
CA LEU A 110 -12.30 -5.94 28.72
C LEU A 110 -13.58 -5.85 29.54
N GLY A 111 -14.69 -6.34 28.99
CA GLY A 111 -15.98 -6.36 29.66
C GLY A 111 -16.04 -7.34 30.84
N LYS A 112 -15.33 -8.47 30.80
CA LYS A 112 -15.24 -9.43 31.91
C LYS A 112 -14.45 -8.87 33.08
N ASN A 113 -13.36 -8.16 32.79
CA ASN A 113 -12.46 -7.59 33.80
C ASN A 113 -12.93 -6.23 34.34
N ALA A 114 -14.10 -5.74 33.91
CA ALA A 114 -14.70 -4.52 34.42
C ALA A 114 -15.22 -4.71 35.87
N PRO A 115 -15.21 -3.67 36.72
CA PRO A 115 -15.79 -3.74 38.06
C PRO A 115 -17.27 -4.18 38.02
N PRO A 116 -17.74 -5.09 38.91
CA PRO A 116 -19.08 -5.68 38.83
C PRO A 116 -20.21 -4.65 38.75
N HIS A 117 -20.11 -3.55 39.50
CA HIS A 117 -21.11 -2.48 39.52
C HIS A 117 -21.15 -1.63 38.23
N ARG A 118 -20.14 -1.74 37.36
CA ARG A 118 -20.01 -0.98 36.09
C ARG A 118 -20.01 -1.89 34.86
N GLN A 119 -20.02 -3.19 35.04
CA GLN A 119 -19.83 -4.19 33.99
C GLN A 119 -20.82 -4.01 32.83
N ASP A 120 -22.12 -3.87 33.12
CA ASP A 120 -23.16 -3.71 32.10
C ASP A 120 -23.07 -2.38 31.33
N SER A 121 -22.61 -1.32 31.99
CA SER A 121 -22.44 -0.01 31.35
C SER A 121 -21.24 -0.01 30.42
N ILE A 122 -20.11 -0.58 30.87
CA ILE A 122 -18.89 -0.72 30.09
C ILE A 122 -19.13 -1.66 28.90
N GLN A 123 -19.76 -2.82 29.10
CA GLN A 123 -20.06 -3.74 28.00
C GLN A 123 -20.96 -3.09 26.94
N ARG A 124 -21.99 -2.34 27.33
CA ARG A 124 -22.83 -1.61 26.36
C ARG A 124 -22.05 -0.56 25.59
N ALA A 125 -21.19 0.21 26.27
CA ALA A 125 -20.36 1.22 25.63
C ALA A 125 -19.31 0.60 24.67
N LEU A 126 -18.69 -0.52 25.05
CA LEU A 126 -17.75 -1.22 24.19
C LEU A 126 -18.43 -1.83 22.95
N ARG A 127 -19.65 -2.36 23.10
CA ARG A 127 -20.44 -2.86 21.97
C ARG A 127 -20.86 -1.75 20.99
N SER A 128 -21.07 -0.52 21.46
CA SER A 128 -21.47 0.59 20.59
C SER A 128 -20.30 1.19 19.79
N VAL A 129 -19.07 1.08 20.29
CA VAL A 129 -17.84 1.51 19.59
C VAL A 129 -17.59 0.69 18.33
N PHE A 130 -17.79 -0.62 18.45
CA PHE A 130 -17.39 -1.59 17.46
C PHE A 130 -18.58 -2.03 16.62
N THR A 131 -18.74 -1.39 15.47
CA THR A 131 -19.71 -1.81 14.45
C THR A 131 -18.99 -2.60 13.36
N ASN A 132 -19.54 -3.76 13.01
CA ASN A 132 -19.14 -4.56 11.85
C ASN A 132 -18.98 -3.67 10.57
N GLU A 133 -19.84 -2.65 10.42
CA GLU A 133 -19.77 -1.69 9.33
C GLU A 133 -18.48 -0.85 9.25
N LYS A 134 -17.86 -0.50 10.38
CA LYS A 134 -16.57 0.22 10.37
C LYS A 134 -15.47 -0.65 9.77
N VAL A 135 -15.45 -1.95 10.12
CA VAL A 135 -14.48 -2.94 9.63
C VAL A 135 -14.70 -3.22 8.15
N LYS A 136 -15.93 -3.53 7.75
CA LYS A 136 -16.30 -3.68 6.33
C LYS A 136 -16.00 -2.42 5.52
N GLY A 137 -16.23 -1.24 6.10
CA GLY A 137 -15.89 0.04 5.50
C GLY A 137 -14.39 0.20 5.24
N CYS A 138 -13.53 -0.26 6.17
CA CYS A 138 -12.09 -0.30 5.99
C CYS A 138 -11.67 -1.27 4.88
N ALA A 139 -12.21 -2.49 4.89
CA ALA A 139 -11.94 -3.49 3.86
C ALA A 139 -12.32 -3.00 2.45
N ARG A 140 -13.48 -2.34 2.31
CA ARG A 140 -13.90 -1.72 1.04
C ARG A 140 -12.93 -0.63 0.56
N LYS A 141 -12.44 0.22 1.46
CA LYS A 141 -11.46 1.27 1.12
C LYS A 141 -10.14 0.67 0.62
N ILE A 142 -9.60 -0.29 1.37
CA ILE A 142 -8.36 -0.98 1.00
C ILE A 142 -8.50 -1.65 -0.38
N ARG A 143 -9.62 -2.35 -0.64
CA ARG A 143 -9.89 -2.94 -1.96
C ARG A 143 -9.89 -1.91 -3.08
N LYS A 144 -10.60 -0.79 -2.88
CA LYS A 144 -10.64 0.31 -3.86
C LYS A 144 -9.25 0.86 -4.15
N ASP A 145 -8.42 1.00 -3.12
CA ASP A 145 -7.07 1.51 -3.25
C ASP A 145 -6.15 0.55 -4.01
N ILE A 146 -6.29 -0.76 -3.79
CA ILE A 146 -5.55 -1.77 -4.55
C ILE A 146 -5.95 -1.70 -6.03
N SER A 147 -7.25 -1.58 -6.33
CA SER A 147 -7.71 -1.41 -7.72
C SER A 147 -7.20 -0.11 -8.37
N LEU A 148 -7.01 0.96 -7.61
CA LEU A 148 -6.38 2.19 -8.10
C LEU A 148 -4.89 1.96 -8.39
N ARG A 149 -4.16 1.36 -7.44
CA ARG A 149 -2.73 1.06 -7.60
C ARG A 149 -2.45 0.11 -8.76
N GLN A 150 -3.32 -0.86 -9.00
CA GLN A 150 -3.22 -1.72 -10.18
C GLN A 150 -3.24 -0.90 -11.47
N ARG A 151 -4.19 0.03 -11.61
CA ARG A 151 -4.28 0.89 -12.79
C ARG A 151 -3.05 1.78 -12.93
N ASP A 152 -2.60 2.40 -11.84
CA ASP A 152 -1.40 3.24 -11.85
C ASP A 152 -0.17 2.45 -12.32
N ILE A 153 0.00 1.21 -11.82
CA ILE A 153 1.13 0.36 -12.19
C ILE A 153 1.01 -0.06 -13.65
N SER A 154 -0.18 -0.42 -14.13
CA SER A 154 -0.40 -0.72 -15.55
C SER A 154 -0.04 0.47 -16.46
N HIS A 155 -0.32 1.70 -16.05
CA HIS A 155 0.10 2.88 -16.82
C HIS A 155 1.59 3.22 -16.66
N SER A 156 2.22 2.78 -15.57
CA SER A 156 3.62 3.11 -15.27
C SER A 156 4.64 2.46 -16.20
N PHE A 157 4.34 1.30 -16.80
CA PHE A 157 5.30 0.60 -17.67
C PHE A 157 5.68 1.43 -18.89
N LYS A 158 4.69 1.98 -19.60
CA LYS A 158 4.95 2.86 -20.74
C LYS A 158 5.78 4.08 -20.33
N ALA A 159 5.42 4.71 -19.22
CA ALA A 159 6.15 5.86 -18.69
C ALA A 159 7.61 5.52 -18.33
N ARG A 160 7.85 4.34 -17.74
CA ARG A 160 9.20 3.85 -17.41
C ARG A 160 10.02 3.53 -18.66
N ILE A 161 9.43 2.91 -19.67
CA ILE A 161 10.08 2.65 -20.96
C ILE A 161 10.50 3.97 -21.60
N LYS A 162 9.58 4.94 -21.67
CA LYS A 162 9.84 6.27 -22.23
C LYS A 162 10.95 7.00 -21.47
N GLU A 163 10.92 7.02 -20.15
CA GLU A 163 11.94 7.71 -19.34
C GLU A 163 13.31 7.04 -19.49
N THR A 164 13.35 5.70 -19.57
CA THR A 164 14.59 4.95 -19.78
C THR A 164 15.15 5.18 -21.19
N LEU A 165 14.29 5.29 -22.21
CA LEU A 165 14.69 5.56 -23.60
C LEU A 165 15.02 7.04 -23.87
N LYS A 166 14.65 7.95 -22.98
CA LYS A 166 14.83 9.40 -23.15
C LYS A 166 16.26 9.82 -23.52
N PRO A 167 17.34 9.29 -22.91
CA PRO A 167 18.70 9.61 -23.34
C PRO A 167 18.96 9.15 -24.78
N HIS A 168 18.48 7.97 -25.15
CA HIS A 168 18.60 7.42 -26.51
C HIS A 168 17.82 8.24 -27.54
N TYR A 169 16.58 8.61 -27.24
CA TYR A 169 15.78 9.51 -28.09
C TYR A 169 16.46 10.86 -28.31
N LYS A 170 17.09 11.44 -27.28
CA LYS A 170 17.87 12.68 -27.43
C LYS A 170 19.06 12.51 -28.36
N THR A 171 19.72 11.36 -28.35
CA THR A 171 20.85 11.07 -29.26
C THR A 171 20.36 10.89 -30.68
N VAL A 172 19.39 10.01 -30.92
CA VAL A 172 18.86 9.71 -32.26
C VAL A 172 18.14 10.93 -32.85
N GLY A 173 17.40 11.69 -32.05
CA GLY A 173 16.64 12.85 -32.50
C GLY A 173 17.49 14.01 -33.04
N LYS A 174 18.79 14.07 -32.68
CA LYS A 174 19.75 15.07 -33.18
C LYS A 174 20.23 14.81 -34.60
N GLU A 175 20.01 13.60 -35.13
CA GLU A 175 20.41 13.26 -36.49
C GLU A 175 19.72 14.19 -37.52
N SER A 176 20.49 14.65 -38.50
CA SER A 176 20.06 15.59 -39.55
C SER A 176 20.89 15.43 -40.85
N GLY A 177 20.40 16.00 -41.96
CA GLY A 177 21.10 16.01 -43.25
C GLY A 177 21.01 14.71 -44.07
N PRO A 178 21.77 14.61 -45.18
CA PRO A 178 21.81 13.43 -46.03
C PRO A 178 22.18 12.17 -45.22
N GLY A 179 21.50 11.04 -45.49
CA GLY A 179 21.74 9.77 -44.79
C GLY A 179 21.21 9.69 -43.35
N MET A 180 20.55 10.74 -42.84
CA MET A 180 19.98 10.79 -41.48
C MET A 180 19.14 9.56 -41.14
N TYR A 181 18.26 9.13 -42.04
CA TYR A 181 17.38 7.99 -41.82
C TYR A 181 18.17 6.71 -41.50
N GLN A 182 19.21 6.42 -42.29
CA GLN A 182 20.05 5.23 -42.07
C GLN A 182 20.84 5.32 -40.77
N ARG A 183 21.35 6.52 -40.41
CA ARG A 183 22.06 6.71 -39.14
C ARG A 183 21.14 6.54 -37.93
N MET A 184 19.92 7.08 -37.98
CA MET A 184 18.90 6.85 -36.95
C MET A 184 18.57 5.36 -36.80
N LYS A 185 18.36 4.66 -37.92
CA LYS A 185 18.08 3.22 -37.93
C LYS A 185 19.24 2.43 -37.33
N ASN A 186 20.47 2.68 -37.76
CA ASN A 186 21.67 2.02 -37.23
C ASN A 186 21.84 2.27 -35.72
N ALA A 187 21.57 3.48 -35.25
CA ALA A 187 21.62 3.82 -33.82
C ALA A 187 20.55 3.05 -33.02
N ASN A 188 19.34 2.93 -33.55
CA ASN A 188 18.26 2.14 -32.93
C ASN A 188 18.56 0.64 -32.95
N GLU A 189 19.11 0.09 -34.03
CA GLU A 189 19.54 -1.31 -34.10
C GLU A 189 20.67 -1.62 -33.11
N ARG A 190 21.63 -0.69 -32.94
CA ARG A 190 22.69 -0.80 -31.95
C ARG A 190 22.13 -0.78 -30.53
N TYR A 191 21.26 0.18 -30.21
CA TYR A 191 20.59 0.22 -28.91
C TYR A 191 19.79 -1.06 -28.65
N ALA A 192 19.11 -1.58 -29.67
CA ALA A 192 18.34 -2.80 -29.53
C ALA A 192 19.18 -4.01 -29.13
N ARG A 193 20.41 -4.08 -29.65
CA ARG A 193 21.38 -5.14 -29.36
C ARG A 193 22.05 -4.98 -28.00
N GLU A 194 22.42 -3.75 -27.64
CA GLU A 194 23.31 -3.48 -26.51
C GLU A 194 22.55 -3.10 -25.23
N SER A 195 21.32 -2.57 -25.35
CA SER A 195 20.66 -1.87 -24.24
C SER A 195 19.20 -2.28 -24.00
N CYS A 196 18.54 -3.03 -24.90
CA CYS A 196 17.15 -3.47 -24.63
C CYS A 196 17.04 -4.38 -23.40
N GLY A 197 18.07 -5.19 -23.09
CA GLY A 197 18.08 -5.97 -21.85
C GLY A 197 17.92 -5.08 -20.62
N HIS A 198 18.73 -4.03 -20.54
CA HIS A 198 18.68 -3.06 -19.44
C HIS A 198 17.35 -2.28 -19.40
N LEU A 199 16.81 -1.87 -20.56
CA LEU A 199 15.52 -1.18 -20.67
C LEU A 199 14.38 -1.95 -19.95
N PHE A 200 14.29 -3.23 -20.26
CA PHE A 200 13.25 -4.11 -19.77
C PHE A 200 13.47 -4.55 -18.33
N GLU A 201 14.72 -4.78 -17.93
CA GLU A 201 15.09 -5.06 -16.54
C GLU A 201 14.75 -3.88 -15.61
N CYS A 202 15.10 -2.65 -16.00
CA CYS A 202 14.74 -1.44 -15.27
C CYS A 202 13.23 -1.29 -15.10
N SER A 203 12.46 -1.65 -16.13
CA SER A 203 11.01 -1.58 -16.11
C SER A 203 10.41 -2.61 -15.14
N VAL A 204 10.88 -3.85 -15.16
CA VAL A 204 10.43 -4.91 -14.24
C VAL A 204 10.83 -4.64 -12.80
N ARG A 205 12.08 -4.25 -12.56
CA ARG A 205 12.55 -3.90 -11.22
C ARG A 205 11.71 -2.75 -10.65
N GLY A 206 11.43 -1.77 -11.49
CA GLY A 206 10.53 -0.66 -11.18
C GLY A 206 9.12 -1.10 -10.79
N ALA A 207 8.46 -1.89 -11.64
CA ALA A 207 7.12 -2.39 -11.37
C ALA A 207 7.09 -3.32 -10.15
N SER A 208 8.10 -4.16 -9.97
CA SER A 208 8.23 -5.05 -8.81
C SER A 208 8.40 -4.26 -7.52
N SER A 209 9.18 -3.17 -7.54
CA SER A 209 9.36 -2.27 -6.40
C SER A 209 8.07 -1.53 -6.07
N ASP A 210 7.33 -1.05 -7.07
CA ASP A 210 6.02 -0.41 -6.85
C ASP A 210 4.99 -1.41 -6.30
N LEU A 211 4.98 -2.63 -6.82
CA LEU A 211 4.07 -3.69 -6.38
C LEU A 211 4.39 -4.17 -4.96
N ARG A 212 5.66 -4.41 -4.63
CA ARG A 212 6.03 -4.93 -3.32
C ARG A 212 6.08 -3.85 -2.25
N GLY A 213 6.75 -2.74 -2.51
CA GLY A 213 6.89 -1.67 -1.52
C GLY A 213 5.59 -0.89 -1.38
N LYS A 214 5.24 -0.10 -2.40
CA LYS A 214 4.16 0.88 -2.28
C LYS A 214 2.81 0.24 -1.96
N LEU A 215 2.46 -0.90 -2.55
CA LEU A 215 1.18 -1.56 -2.28
C LEU A 215 1.11 -2.11 -0.85
N CYS A 216 2.12 -2.88 -0.42
CA CYS A 216 2.13 -3.50 0.90
C CYS A 216 2.25 -2.43 1.99
N ASP A 217 3.15 -1.46 1.82
CA ASP A 217 3.36 -0.35 2.76
C ASP A 217 2.08 0.48 2.91
N ASP A 218 1.40 0.83 1.81
CA ASP A 218 0.16 1.60 1.85
C ASP A 218 -0.95 0.85 2.59
N VAL A 219 -1.09 -0.46 2.34
CA VAL A 219 -2.08 -1.31 3.00
C VAL A 219 -1.77 -1.41 4.49
N GLN A 220 -0.52 -1.67 4.85
CA GLN A 220 -0.09 -1.77 6.24
C GLN A 220 -0.33 -0.47 7.01
N VAL A 221 0.13 0.66 6.48
CA VAL A 221 -0.07 1.99 7.11
C VAL A 221 -1.55 2.30 7.30
N LYS A 222 -2.42 1.89 6.37
CA LYS A 222 -3.88 2.08 6.50
C LYS A 222 -4.47 1.19 7.58
N LEU A 223 -4.07 -0.08 7.64
CA LEU A 223 -4.51 -1.00 8.69
C LEU A 223 -4.08 -0.49 10.06
N GLU A 224 -2.82 -0.09 10.22
CA GLU A 224 -2.33 0.50 11.48
C GLU A 224 -3.12 1.74 11.90
N LYS A 225 -3.38 2.66 10.97
CA LYS A 225 -4.20 3.85 11.25
C LYS A 225 -5.62 3.47 11.66
N PHE A 226 -6.20 2.46 11.03
CA PHE A 226 -7.53 1.95 11.36
C PHE A 226 -7.56 1.32 12.75
N LEU A 227 -6.57 0.48 13.08
CA LEU A 227 -6.41 -0.13 14.40
C LEU A 227 -6.28 0.92 15.49
N LYS A 228 -5.37 1.89 15.31
CA LYS A 228 -5.18 3.00 16.25
C LYS A 228 -6.48 3.75 16.52
N ARG A 229 -7.31 3.98 15.49
CA ARG A 229 -8.63 4.62 15.66
C ARG A 229 -9.59 3.77 16.47
N ILE A 230 -9.71 2.48 16.16
CA ILE A 230 -10.59 1.57 16.93
C ILE A 230 -10.14 1.50 18.39
N LEU A 231 -8.85 1.35 18.64
CA LEU A 231 -8.31 1.29 20.00
C LEU A 231 -8.60 2.58 20.78
N ASN A 232 -8.47 3.74 20.13
CA ASN A 232 -8.85 5.02 20.73
C ASN A 232 -10.34 5.08 21.04
N ASP A 233 -11.21 4.66 20.11
CA ASP A 233 -12.66 4.63 20.35
C ASP A 233 -13.00 3.70 21.54
N ILE A 234 -12.35 2.52 21.63
CA ILE A 234 -12.53 1.55 22.71
C ILE A 234 -12.11 2.17 24.05
N CYS A 235 -10.93 2.81 24.09
CA CYS A 235 -10.44 3.50 25.27
C CYS A 235 -11.41 4.60 25.72
N GLN A 236 -11.89 5.42 24.79
CA GLN A 236 -12.82 6.51 25.10
C GLN A 236 -14.15 6.00 25.65
N ALA A 237 -14.70 4.93 25.08
CA ALA A 237 -15.93 4.33 25.60
C ALA A 237 -15.76 3.71 26.98
N TYR A 238 -14.64 3.04 27.22
CA TYR A 238 -14.31 2.48 28.53
C TYR A 238 -14.19 3.60 29.60
N LEU A 239 -13.47 4.68 29.28
CA LEU A 239 -13.29 5.81 30.20
C LEU A 239 -14.59 6.60 30.44
N SER A 240 -15.40 6.82 29.39
CA SER A 240 -16.66 7.57 29.47
C SER A 240 -17.74 6.80 30.25
N SER A 241 -17.71 5.47 30.18
CA SER A 241 -18.60 4.62 30.99
C SER A 241 -18.10 4.40 32.42
N SER A 242 -16.80 4.64 32.67
CA SER A 242 -16.23 4.64 34.01
C SER A 242 -16.53 5.93 34.79
N ASN A 243 -16.56 7.09 34.13
CA ASN A 243 -16.91 8.38 34.73
C ASN A 243 -18.37 8.76 34.44
N ARG A 244 -19.31 8.44 35.33
CA ARG A 244 -20.47 9.34 35.54
C ARG A 244 -20.06 10.47 36.49
N CYS A 245 -19.18 11.33 36.00
CA CYS A 245 -19.14 12.73 36.37
C CYS A 245 -18.76 13.50 35.11
N PRO A 246 -19.66 14.33 34.56
CA PRO A 246 -19.38 15.10 33.37
C PRO A 246 -18.45 16.25 33.77
N LEU A 247 -17.15 16.09 33.59
CA LEU A 247 -16.28 17.24 33.45
C LEU A 247 -15.86 17.30 31.98
N ALA A 248 -16.53 18.23 31.30
CA ALA A 248 -16.17 18.73 30.00
C ALA A 248 -14.66 18.97 29.93
N PHE A 249 -14.05 18.46 28.86
CA PHE A 249 -12.75 18.92 28.41
C PHE A 249 -12.91 20.36 27.88
N SER A 250 -12.94 21.33 28.78
CA SER A 250 -12.62 22.70 28.43
C SER A 250 -11.92 23.37 29.62
N SER A 251 -10.62 23.62 29.41
CA SER A 251 -9.85 24.66 30.08
C SER A 251 -9.34 24.36 31.51
N ILE A 252 -8.04 24.13 31.61
CA ILE A 252 -7.22 24.56 32.75
C ILE A 252 -6.86 26.03 32.43
N PRO A 253 -6.96 27.03 33.35
CA PRO A 253 -6.31 26.98 34.66
C PRO A 253 -6.94 27.76 35.86
N LEU A 254 -6.34 27.53 37.05
CA LEU A 254 -6.20 28.38 38.26
C LEU A 254 -7.12 28.20 39.51
N ILE A 255 -6.51 27.58 40.53
CA ILE A 255 -6.43 27.86 41.99
C ILE A 255 -7.40 28.89 42.64
N HIS A 256 -8.19 28.48 43.66
CA HIS A 256 -8.09 28.81 45.11
C HIS A 256 -9.44 28.67 45.87
N GLY A 257 -9.43 27.99 47.03
CA GLY A 257 -10.16 28.42 48.24
C GLY A 257 -11.52 27.79 48.61
N PHE A 258 -11.54 27.14 49.79
CA PHE A 258 -12.65 27.01 50.79
C PHE A 258 -13.79 25.95 50.65
N LEU A 259 -13.61 24.82 51.39
CA LEU A 259 -14.48 24.01 52.30
C LEU A 259 -15.96 23.65 51.94
N PRO A 260 -16.63 22.67 52.60
CA PRO A 260 -16.22 21.49 53.39
C PRO A 260 -16.97 20.17 52.97
N GLY A 261 -16.62 19.01 53.57
CA GLY A 261 -17.57 17.89 53.70
C GLY A 261 -17.14 16.53 53.14
N ALA A 262 -16.30 15.82 53.89
CA ALA A 262 -16.42 14.40 54.26
C ALA A 262 -16.96 13.33 53.27
N LEU A 263 -16.73 13.44 51.96
CA LEU A 263 -16.97 12.34 51.00
C LEU A 263 -15.75 11.98 50.12
N LYS A 264 -14.59 12.61 50.31
CA LYS A 264 -13.50 12.54 49.33
C LYS A 264 -12.15 12.27 49.96
N ALA A 265 -11.82 11.00 50.14
CA ALA A 265 -10.42 10.56 50.23
C ALA A 265 -10.27 9.09 49.82
N THR A 266 -11.12 8.21 50.36
CA THR A 266 -11.08 6.76 50.09
C THR A 266 -11.55 6.42 48.68
N HIS A 267 -12.66 7.02 48.22
CA HIS A 267 -13.20 6.75 46.89
C HIS A 267 -12.32 7.31 45.74
N PHE A 268 -11.66 8.45 45.98
CA PHE A 268 -10.72 9.06 45.05
C PHE A 268 -9.39 8.28 44.97
N HIS A 269 -8.93 7.69 46.08
CA HIS A 269 -7.73 6.83 46.07
C HIS A 269 -7.99 5.49 45.39
N THR A 270 -9.17 4.90 45.54
CA THR A 270 -9.57 3.69 44.81
C THR A 270 -9.79 3.99 43.33
N GLU A 271 -10.40 5.12 42.96
CA GLU A 271 -10.49 5.53 41.54
C GLU A 271 -9.15 5.88 40.92
N LYS A 272 -8.22 6.49 41.67
CA LYS A 272 -6.86 6.76 41.16
C LYS A 272 -6.11 5.44 40.95
N LYS A 273 -6.14 4.52 41.91
CA LYS A 273 -5.53 3.18 41.75
C LYS A 273 -6.20 2.36 40.65
N GLU A 274 -7.52 2.44 40.49
CA GLU A 274 -8.25 1.78 39.40
C GLU A 274 -7.87 2.39 38.06
N ARG A 275 -7.83 3.73 37.94
CA ARG A 275 -7.33 4.42 36.74
C ARG A 275 -5.90 4.05 36.43
N GLU A 276 -5.04 3.96 37.44
CA GLU A 276 -3.63 3.62 37.26
C GLU A 276 -3.48 2.15 36.80
N LYS A 277 -4.26 1.22 37.37
CA LYS A 277 -4.34 -0.17 36.90
C LYS A 277 -4.92 -0.29 35.48
N ILE A 278 -5.97 0.46 35.15
CA ILE A 278 -6.56 0.51 33.81
C ILE A 278 -5.55 1.10 32.83
N MET A 279 -4.82 2.15 33.20
CA MET A 279 -3.80 2.75 32.35
C MET A 279 -2.57 1.86 32.19
N ILE A 280 -2.19 1.10 33.23
CA ILE A 280 -1.16 0.05 33.14
C ILE A 280 -1.64 -1.05 32.19
N TRP A 281 -2.87 -1.55 32.36
CA TRP A 281 -3.44 -2.56 31.47
C TRP A 281 -3.59 -2.06 30.03
N VAL A 282 -4.05 -0.82 29.82
CA VAL A 282 -4.13 -0.18 28.49
C VAL A 282 -2.72 -0.03 27.91
N ARG A 283 -1.72 0.34 28.70
CA ARG A 283 -0.32 0.40 28.27
C ARG A 283 0.24 -0.98 27.98
N GLU A 284 -0.09 -2.01 28.76
CA GLU A 284 0.31 -3.39 28.53
C GLU A 284 -0.33 -3.92 27.26
N GLN A 285 -1.62 -3.67 27.01
CA GLN A 285 -2.27 -4.03 25.75
C GLN A 285 -1.77 -3.20 24.59
N GLN A 286 -1.50 -1.91 24.77
CA GLN A 286 -0.79 -1.09 23.78
C GLN A 286 0.62 -1.61 23.56
N THR A 287 1.27 -2.22 24.55
CA THR A 287 2.62 -2.80 24.45
C THR A 287 2.56 -4.16 23.76
N VAL A 288 1.57 -5.01 24.04
CA VAL A 288 1.33 -6.27 23.32
C VAL A 288 0.94 -5.98 21.87
N LEU A 289 0.07 -5.01 21.63
CA LEU A 289 -0.28 -4.55 20.29
C LEU A 289 0.89 -3.85 19.61
N ALA A 290 1.70 -3.07 20.33
CA ALA A 290 2.91 -2.45 19.80
C ALA A 290 4.03 -3.48 19.59
N GLN A 291 4.10 -4.58 20.34
CA GLN A 291 5.03 -5.70 20.11
C GLN A 291 4.58 -6.49 18.88
N LEU A 292 3.28 -6.78 18.77
CA LEU A 292 2.66 -7.33 17.56
C LEU A 292 2.87 -6.43 16.31
N LEU A 293 3.09 -5.12 16.50
CA LEU A 293 3.38 -4.15 15.44
C LEU A 293 4.89 -3.83 15.27
N ASN A 294 5.72 -3.89 16.31
CA ASN A 294 7.15 -3.55 16.30
C ASN A 294 8.07 -4.76 16.04
N GLU A 295 7.55 -5.98 16.04
CA GLU A 295 8.26 -7.17 15.53
C GLU A 295 8.29 -7.27 13.99
N LEU A 296 7.97 -6.17 13.30
CA LEU A 296 8.38 -5.93 11.91
C LEU A 296 9.90 -5.71 11.88
N PRO A 297 10.65 -6.39 11.00
CA PRO A 297 12.09 -6.14 10.91
C PRO A 297 12.34 -4.68 10.53
N GLN A 298 13.06 -3.95 11.39
CA GLN A 298 13.75 -2.69 11.06
C GLN A 298 14.98 -2.94 10.16
N GLU A 299 15.19 -4.17 9.70
CA GLU A 299 16.25 -4.54 8.77
C GLU A 299 15.87 -4.20 7.32
N THR A 300 15.81 -2.91 6.99
CA THR A 300 16.11 -2.42 5.63
C THR A 300 16.46 -0.93 5.57
N LEU A 301 16.63 -0.25 6.72
CA LEU A 301 17.07 1.16 6.76
C LEU A 301 18.55 1.36 7.13
N ASN A 302 19.30 0.29 7.40
CA ASN A 302 20.74 0.35 7.70
C ASN A 302 21.59 -0.62 6.85
N ARG A 303 21.37 -0.62 5.53
CA ARG A 303 22.44 -0.95 4.57
C ARG A 303 22.54 0.19 3.56
N ARG A 304 23.33 1.19 3.93
CA ARG A 304 24.11 1.97 2.96
C ARG A 304 25.21 1.09 2.38
#